data_AF-A0A6J4SVR2-F1
#
_entry.id   AF-A0A6J4SVR2-F1
#
_cell.length_a   1.000
_cell.length_b   1.000
_cell.length_c   1.000
_cell.angle_alpha   90.00
_cell.angle_beta   90.00
_cell.angle_gamma   90.00
#
_symmetry.space_group_name_H-M   'P 1'
#
loop_
_entity.id
_entity.type
_entity.pdbx_description
1 polymer ?
#
loop_
_entity_poly.entity_id
_entity_poly.type
_entity_poly.pdbx_seq_one_letter_code
_entity_poly.pdbx_strand_id
1 'polypeptide(L)' 'MLVEDVEEAAEEEGKVHATDAAERKAEELGVDLSTIEGTGREGRVTAGDVDKAAKDGEDG' A
#
# COMPACT_ATOMS: atom_id res chain seq x y z
N MET A 1 37.94 -1.91 -1.96
CA MET A 1 37.39 -2.88 -0.98
C MET A 1 36.90 -2.03 0.19
N LEU A 2 35.61 -1.83 0.42
CA LEU A 2 34.41 -2.48 -0.09
C LEU A 2 33.54 -1.47 -0.85
N VAL A 3 32.86 -1.95 -1.89
CA VAL A 3 31.63 -1.34 -2.35
C VAL A 3 30.57 -1.75 -1.33
N GLU A 4 29.97 -0.78 -0.65
CA GLU A 4 28.77 -1.01 0.15
C GLU A 4 27.59 -0.93 -0.82
N ASP A 5 27.31 -2.06 -1.46
CA ASP A 5 26.02 -2.35 -2.08
C ASP A 5 24.91 -2.26 -1.01
N VAL A 6 23.88 -1.44 -1.24
CA VAL A 6 22.47 -1.86 -1.36
C VAL A 6 21.54 -0.64 -1.28
N GLU A 7 20.91 -0.38 -2.41
CA GLU A 7 19.62 0.28 -2.63
C GLU A 7 19.37 1.62 -1.92
N GLU A 8 19.64 2.65 -2.71
CA GLU A 8 18.81 3.85 -2.83
C GLU A 8 17.32 3.45 -3.03
N ALA A 9 16.64 3.05 -1.95
CA ALA A 9 15.19 2.90 -1.92
C ALA A 9 14.58 4.29 -1.74
N ALA A 10 14.17 4.85 -2.88
CA ALA A 10 13.52 6.13 -2.98
C ALA A 10 12.31 6.27 -2.02
N GLU A 11 12.12 7.51 -1.56
CA GLU A 11 10.84 8.12 -1.16
C GLU A 11 10.39 7.95 0.31
N GLU A 12 10.79 8.93 1.12
CA GLU A 12 10.30 9.22 2.48
C GLU A 12 8.90 9.89 2.52
N GLU A 13 8.07 9.79 1.48
CA GLU A 13 6.71 10.38 1.44
C GLU A 13 5.65 9.37 0.96
N GLY A 14 5.61 8.17 1.56
CA GLY A 14 4.68 7.15 1.07
C GLY A 14 4.65 5.83 1.82
N LYS A 15 5.13 5.76 3.07
CA LYS A 15 4.93 4.55 3.90
C LYS A 15 3.47 4.51 4.33
N VAL A 16 2.63 4.00 3.45
CA VAL A 16 1.25 3.65 3.78
C VAL A 16 1.31 2.66 4.91
N HIS A 17 0.74 3.05 6.05
CA HIS A 17 0.56 2.12 7.14
C HIS A 17 -0.56 1.17 6.70
N ALA A 18 -0.22 0.03 6.12
CA ALA A 18 -1.15 -1.02 5.77
C ALA A 18 -1.00 -2.22 6.72
N THR A 19 -2.01 -3.07 6.77
CA THR A 19 -1.90 -4.40 7.39
C THR A 19 -1.35 -5.39 6.36
N ASP A 20 -0.67 -6.46 6.78
CA ASP A 20 -0.18 -7.51 5.86
C ASP A 20 -1.31 -8.08 4.97
N ALA A 21 -2.52 -8.13 5.50
CA ALA A 21 -3.70 -8.57 4.77
C ALA A 21 -4.16 -7.57 3.69
N ALA A 22 -3.91 -6.27 3.91
CA ALA A 22 -4.19 -5.22 2.93
C ALA A 22 -3.15 -5.21 1.82
N GLU A 23 -1.85 -5.28 2.14
CA GLU A 23 -0.76 -5.37 1.15
C GLU A 23 -0.95 -6.52 0.18
N ARG A 24 -1.15 -7.74 0.69
CA ARG A 24 -1.39 -8.90 -0.19
C ARG A 24 -2.56 -8.68 -1.12
N LYS A 25 -3.66 -8.15 -0.59
CA LYS A 25 -4.88 -7.94 -1.37
C LYS A 25 -4.73 -6.84 -2.41
N ALA A 26 -3.92 -5.83 -2.11
CA ALA A 26 -3.60 -4.74 -3.01
C ALA A 26 -2.72 -5.22 -4.17
N GLU A 27 -1.70 -6.04 -3.87
CA GLU A 27 -0.88 -6.69 -4.91
C GLU A 27 -1.70 -7.63 -5.80
N GLU A 28 -2.60 -8.43 -5.22
CA GLU A 28 -3.45 -9.36 -5.97
C GLU A 28 -4.46 -8.65 -6.89
N LEU A 29 -4.96 -7.48 -6.46
CA LEU A 29 -5.95 -6.70 -7.19
C LEU A 29 -5.33 -5.55 -8.01
N GLY A 30 -4.02 -5.33 -7.91
CA GLY A 30 -3.32 -4.22 -8.56
C GLY A 30 -3.73 -2.84 -8.05
N VAL A 31 -4.07 -2.73 -6.75
CA VAL A 31 -4.54 -1.49 -6.12
C VAL A 31 -3.40 -0.75 -5.45
N ASP A 32 -3.33 0.56 -5.64
CA ASP A 32 -2.35 1.41 -4.99
C ASP A 32 -2.75 1.76 -3.54
N LEU A 33 -2.10 1.14 -2.57
CA LEU A 33 -2.28 1.44 -1.14
C LEU A 33 -2.07 2.92 -0.81
N SER A 34 -1.18 3.61 -1.53
CA SER A 34 -0.84 5.02 -1.31
C SER A 34 -1.98 5.97 -1.62
N THR A 35 -2.94 5.50 -2.42
CA THR A 35 -4.13 6.27 -2.78
C THR A 35 -5.34 5.92 -1.90
N ILE A 36 -5.18 4.95 -0.99
CA ILE A 36 -6.25 4.45 -0.14
C ILE A 36 -6.22 5.17 1.21
N GLU A 37 -7.34 5.78 1.57
CA GLU A 37 -7.54 6.28 2.92
C GLU A 37 -7.78 5.12 3.89
N GLY A 38 -6.81 4.86 4.76
CA GLY A 38 -6.91 3.78 5.74
C GLY A 38 -7.90 4.10 6.85
N THR A 39 -8.96 3.30 6.99
CA THR A 39 -9.98 3.51 8.03
C THR A 39 -9.66 2.78 9.35
N GLY A 40 -8.53 2.08 9.40
CA GLY A 40 -8.08 1.33 10.56
C GLY A 40 -7.63 2.20 11.74
N ARG A 41 -7.29 1.53 12.85
CA ARG A 41 -6.76 2.19 14.05
C ARG A 41 -5.44 2.88 13.70
N GLU A 42 -5.37 4.18 13.95
CA GLU A 42 -4.24 5.07 13.58
C GLU A 42 -4.13 5.39 12.08
N GLY A 43 -5.23 5.28 11.31
CA GLY A 43 -5.22 5.59 9.87
C GLY A 43 -4.63 4.47 9.02
N ARG A 44 -4.67 3.23 9.54
CA ARG A 44 -4.09 2.07 8.86
C ARG A 44 -5.01 1.54 7.77
N VAL A 45 -4.45 1.22 6.60
CA VAL A 45 -5.19 0.58 5.51
C VAL A 45 -5.46 -0.89 5.85
N THR A 46 -6.74 -1.24 5.84
CA THR A 46 -7.21 -2.61 6.09
C THR A 46 -7.60 -3.30 4.78
N ALA A 47 -7.68 -4.64 4.80
CA ALA A 47 -8.10 -5.40 3.63
C ALA A 47 -9.51 -5.01 3.12
N GLY A 48 -10.35 -4.41 3.96
CA GLY A 48 -11.66 -3.88 3.55
C GLY A 48 -11.56 -2.57 2.77
N ASP A 49 -10.60 -1.71 3.10
CA ASP A 49 -10.35 -0.46 2.38
C ASP A 49 -9.80 -0.75 0.99
N VAL A 50 -8.89 -1.74 0.88
CA VAL A 50 -8.33 -2.21 -0.39
C VAL A 50 -9.42 -2.80 -1.30
N ASP A 51 -10.30 -3.63 -0.74
CA ASP A 51 -11.40 -4.24 -1.49
C ASP A 51 -12.39 -3.19 -2.03
N LYS A 52 -12.63 -2.13 -1.26
CA LYS A 52 -13.41 -0.97 -1.71
C LYS A 52 -12.71 -0.23 -2.83
N ALA A 53 -11.43 0.10 -2.66
CA ALA A 53 -10.66 0.84 -3.65
C ALA A 53 -10.52 0.06 -4.97
N ALA A 54 -10.37 -1.27 -4.91
CA ALA A 54 -10.41 -2.15 -6.08
C ALA A 54 -11.71 -1.99 -6.87
N LYS A 55 -12.85 -1.97 -6.16
CA LYS A 55 -14.19 -1.82 -6.77
C LYS A 55 -14.43 -0.42 -7.33
N ASP A 56 -13.92 0.60 -6.65
CA ASP A 56 -14.09 2.01 -7.07
C ASP A 56 -13.22 2.34 -8.30
N GLY A 57 -12.06 1.69 -8.44
CA GLY A 57 -11.14 1.86 -9.57
C GLY A 57 -11.55 1.15 -10.87
N GLU A 58 -12.52 0.24 -10.83
CA GLU A 58 -12.97 -0.55 -11.99
C GLU A 58 -14.13 0.11 -12.77
N ASP A 59 -14.68 1.22 -12.27
CA ASP A 59 -15.83 1.94 -12.87
C ASP A 59 -15.42 3.16 -13.75
N GLY A 60 -14.15 3.25 -14.16
CA GLY A 60 -13.58 4.34 -14.98
C GLY A 60 -13.36 4.01 -16.45
#